data_AF-A0A969K980-F1
#
_entry.id   AF-A0A969K980-F1
#
_cell.length_a   1.000
_cell.length_b   1.000
_cell.length_c   1.000
_cell.angle_alpha   90.00
_cell.angle_beta   90.00
_cell.angle_gamma   90.00
#
_symmetry.space_group_name_H-M   'P 1'
#
loop_
_entity.id
_entity.type
_entity.pdbx_description
1 polymer ?
#
loop_
_entity_poly.entity_id
_entity_poly.type
_entity_poly.pdbx_seq_one_letter_code
_entity_poly.pdbx_strand_id
1 'polypeptide(L)'
;MPTGLWRADAATGVAELVFDGSADGTPMQVAYPHPMPDGQVALFLAPTTPLPPQAGEGTPPSFTMYRVASDGSGDPVAVRHDHHPIRQVLWAPDGSGAVVEVETAGSAPGDHPASRLLWLRADGGAAVELPAQGYAPGGTIQWASSSST
;
A
#
# COMPACT_ATOMS: atom_id res chain seq x y z
N MET A 1 -8.25 -4.34 22.61
CA MET A 1 -6.92 -4.77 22.13
C MET A 1 -6.25 -3.55 21.54
N PRO A 2 -4.94 -3.33 21.75
CA PRO A 2 -4.23 -2.25 21.07
C PRO A 2 -4.36 -2.41 19.56
N THR A 3 -4.51 -1.30 18.85
CA THR A 3 -4.51 -1.28 17.38
C THR A 3 -3.08 -1.40 16.89
N GLY A 4 -2.85 -2.06 15.76
CA GLY A 4 -1.51 -2.17 15.20
C GLY A 4 -1.27 -3.49 14.49
N LEU A 5 0.02 -3.82 14.32
CA LEU A 5 0.43 -5.05 13.66
C LEU A 5 0.64 -6.15 14.71
N TRP A 6 0.04 -7.31 14.46
CA TRP A 6 0.14 -8.49 15.31
C TRP A 6 0.74 -9.65 14.52
N ARG A 7 1.55 -10.45 15.20
CA ARG A 7 2.08 -11.72 14.70
C ARG A 7 1.45 -12.85 15.50
N ALA A 8 0.82 -13.78 14.81
CA ALA A 8 0.22 -14.95 15.43
C ALA A 8 0.96 -16.23 15.02
N ASP A 9 1.26 -17.07 15.99
CA ASP A 9 1.72 -18.44 15.77
C ASP A 9 0.48 -19.34 15.56
N ALA A 10 0.36 -19.90 14.37
CA ALA A 10 -0.78 -20.74 14.01
C ALA A 10 -0.79 -22.11 14.73
N ALA A 11 0.35 -22.61 15.18
CA ALA A 11 0.45 -23.88 15.89
C ALA A 11 0.08 -23.75 17.36
N THR A 12 0.46 -22.63 18.00
CA THR A 12 0.22 -22.41 19.44
C THR A 12 -0.98 -21.52 19.73
N GLY A 13 -1.42 -20.73 18.75
CA GLY A 13 -2.45 -19.71 18.92
C GLY A 13 -1.98 -18.47 19.68
N VAL A 14 -0.69 -18.37 20.02
CA VAL A 14 -0.12 -17.19 20.68
C VAL A 14 -0.05 -16.05 19.68
N ALA A 15 -0.54 -14.87 20.09
CA ALA A 15 -0.44 -13.64 19.32
C ALA A 15 0.38 -12.60 20.09
N GLU A 16 1.34 -12.00 19.40
CA GLU A 16 2.24 -10.98 19.93
C GLU A 16 2.07 -9.68 19.15
N LEU A 17 2.10 -8.56 19.86
CA LEU A 17 2.08 -7.25 19.25
C LEU A 17 3.46 -6.98 18.63
N VAL A 18 3.50 -6.71 17.33
CA VAL A 18 4.71 -6.29 16.62
C VAL A 18 4.90 -4.78 16.80
N PHE A 19 3.82 -4.00 16.69
CA PHE A 19 3.88 -2.56 16.87
C PHE A 19 2.51 -2.01 17.27
N ASP A 20 2.48 -1.07 18.23
CA ASP A 20 1.28 -0.35 18.65
C ASP A 20 1.02 0.85 17.72
N GLY A 21 0.02 0.70 16.84
CA GLY A 21 -0.42 1.71 15.90
C GLY A 21 -1.07 2.95 16.52
N SER A 22 -1.15 3.04 17.84
CA SER A 22 -1.76 4.15 18.56
C SER A 22 -0.85 4.82 19.60
N ALA A 23 0.40 4.37 19.73
CA ALA A 23 1.33 4.83 20.77
C ALA A 23 1.54 6.37 20.77
N ASP A 24 1.56 7.00 19.60
CA ASP A 24 1.77 8.44 19.44
C ASP A 24 0.47 9.26 19.42
N GLY A 25 -0.66 8.68 19.85
CA GLY A 25 -1.95 9.37 19.97
C GLY A 25 -2.70 9.57 18.64
N THR A 26 -2.06 9.31 17.50
CA THR A 26 -2.74 9.23 16.19
C THR A 26 -2.85 7.76 15.78
N PRO A 27 -4.05 7.18 15.75
CA PRO A 27 -4.21 5.80 15.33
C PRO A 27 -3.79 5.66 13.86
N MET A 28 -3.05 4.60 13.56
CA MET A 28 -2.56 4.28 12.23
C MET A 28 -3.29 3.06 11.68
N GLN A 29 -3.79 3.17 10.46
CA GLN A 29 -4.25 2.04 9.68
C GLN A 29 -3.03 1.28 9.13
N VAL A 30 -2.98 -0.02 9.44
CA VAL A 30 -1.97 -0.95 8.94
C VAL A 30 -2.54 -1.69 7.72
N ALA A 31 -1.81 -1.70 6.61
CA ALA A 31 -2.24 -2.36 5.40
C ALA A 31 -1.11 -3.12 4.69
N TYR A 32 -1.49 -4.20 4.00
CA TYR A 32 -0.64 -5.01 3.13
C TYR A 32 0.71 -5.44 3.73
N PRO A 33 0.75 -6.04 4.94
CA PRO A 33 2.00 -6.51 5.52
C PRO A 33 2.65 -7.62 4.66
N HIS A 34 3.96 -7.51 4.46
CA HIS A 34 4.77 -8.45 3.69
C HIS A 34 6.01 -8.86 4.50
N PRO A 35 5.99 -10.04 5.13
CA PRO A 35 7.17 -10.58 5.82
C PRO A 35 8.30 -10.83 4.83
N MET A 36 9.51 -10.41 5.20
CA MET A 36 10.72 -10.56 4.38
C MET A 36 11.69 -11.58 5.01
N PRO A 37 12.56 -12.23 4.21
CA PRO A 37 13.52 -13.22 4.72
C PRO A 37 14.54 -12.68 5.72
N ASP A 38 14.75 -11.35 5.76
CA ASP A 38 15.66 -10.66 6.67
C ASP A 38 15.06 -10.42 8.07
N GLY A 39 13.85 -10.93 8.33
CA GLY A 39 13.16 -10.74 9.61
C GLY A 39 12.49 -9.37 9.75
N GLN A 40 12.40 -8.58 8.69
CA GLN A 40 11.62 -7.35 8.64
C GLN A 40 10.23 -7.62 8.02
N VAL A 41 9.31 -6.68 8.20
CA VAL A 41 8.02 -6.63 7.52
C VAL A 41 7.93 -5.31 6.77
N ALA A 42 7.68 -5.37 5.47
CA ALA A 42 7.30 -4.20 4.69
C ALA A 42 5.78 -4.01 4.78
N LEU A 43 5.31 -2.77 4.93
CA LEU A 43 3.88 -2.49 5.09
C LEU A 43 3.55 -1.06 4.64
N PHE A 44 2.25 -0.78 4.58
CA PHE A 44 1.72 0.55 4.35
C PHE A 44 1.00 1.05 5.60
N LEU A 45 1.31 2.29 6.00
CA LEU A 45 0.65 2.96 7.13
C LEU A 45 -0.04 4.23 6.65
N ALA A 46 -1.24 4.50 7.18
CA ALA A 46 -1.97 5.74 6.98
C ALA A 46 -2.55 6.23 8.31
N PRO A 47 -2.47 7.53 8.65
CA PRO A 47 -3.19 8.07 9.80
C PRO A 47 -4.70 7.86 9.61
N THR A 48 -5.38 7.30 10.62
CA THR A 48 -6.85 7.26 10.60
C THR A 48 -7.36 8.66 10.94
N THR A 49 -7.89 9.37 9.95
CA THR A 49 -8.66 10.59 10.21
C THR A 49 -10.08 10.16 10.56
N PRO A 50 -10.70 10.65 11.66
CA PRO A 50 -12.11 10.41 11.91
C PRO A 50 -12.93 10.89 10.72
N LEU A 51 -13.65 9.97 10.05
CA LEU A 51 -14.54 10.34 8.95
C LEU A 51 -15.66 11.23 9.51
N PRO A 52 -15.91 12.43 8.96
CA PRO A 52 -17.07 13.19 9.35
C PRO A 52 -18.34 12.42 8.98
N PRO A 53 -19.39 12.42 9.82
CA PRO A 53 -20.59 11.58 9.68
C PRO A 53 -21.43 11.83 8.40
N GLN A 54 -21.06 12.82 7.58
CA GLN A 54 -21.73 13.17 6.32
C GLN A 54 -20.87 12.97 5.06
N ALA A 55 -19.69 12.36 5.16
CA ALA A 55 -18.88 12.06 3.98
C ALA A 55 -19.51 10.89 3.19
N GLY A 56 -20.38 11.22 2.23
CA GLY A 56 -20.59 10.35 1.08
C GLY A 56 -19.24 10.14 0.39
N GLU A 57 -18.89 8.88 0.11
CA GLU A 57 -17.63 8.46 -0.52
C GLU A 57 -16.38 9.12 0.11
N GLY A 58 -15.99 8.62 1.28
CA GLY A 58 -14.78 9.10 1.96
C GLY A 58 -13.53 8.95 1.07
N THR A 59 -12.76 10.04 0.95
CA THR A 59 -11.44 10.02 0.30
C THR A 59 -10.64 8.83 0.81
N PRO A 60 -10.14 7.94 -0.07
CA PRO A 60 -9.38 6.78 0.38
C PRO A 60 -8.15 7.23 1.19
N PRO A 61 -7.81 6.52 2.27
CA PRO A 61 -6.64 6.85 3.07
C PRO A 61 -5.39 6.84 2.20
N SER A 62 -4.56 7.87 2.35
CA SER A 62 -3.27 7.94 1.67
C SER A 62 -2.21 7.26 2.53
N PHE A 63 -1.58 6.23 1.97
CA PHE A 63 -0.63 5.38 2.64
C PHE A 63 0.81 5.72 2.28
N THR A 64 1.70 5.61 3.27
CA THR A 64 3.16 5.68 3.12
C THR A 64 3.76 4.30 3.38
N MET A 65 4.87 3.99 2.71
CA MET A 65 5.58 2.71 2.85
C MET A 65 6.54 2.73 4.05
N TYR A 66 6.48 1.69 4.88
CA TYR A 66 7.32 1.50 6.07
C TYR A 66 7.99 0.13 6.09
N ARG A 67 9.03 0.01 6.91
CA ARG A 67 9.60 -1.25 7.39
C ARG A 67 9.56 -1.30 8.91
N VAL A 68 9.35 -2.49 9.47
CA VAL A 68 9.40 -2.74 10.92
C VAL A 68 10.01 -4.11 11.18
N ALA A 69 10.70 -4.29 12.31
CA ALA A 69 11.20 -5.61 12.68
C ALA A 69 10.04 -6.54 13.03
N SER A 70 10.08 -7.78 12.54
CA SER A 70 8.99 -8.75 12.74
C SER A 70 8.89 -9.27 14.17
N ASP A 71 9.93 -9.10 14.98
CA ASP A 71 10.00 -9.45 16.40
C ASP A 71 9.46 -8.34 17.32
N GLY A 72 9.00 -7.23 16.73
CA GLY A 72 8.49 -6.07 17.45
C GLY A 72 9.58 -5.20 18.09
N SER A 73 10.84 -5.38 17.70
CA SER A 73 11.91 -4.48 18.11
C SER A 73 11.89 -3.17 17.30
N GLY A 74 11.72 -2.06 18.00
CA GLY A 74 11.78 -0.72 17.41
C GLY A 74 10.50 -0.27 16.68
N ASP A 75 10.51 1.01 16.30
CA ASP A 75 9.36 1.64 15.64
C ASP A 75 9.39 1.43 14.12
N PRO A 76 8.24 1.46 13.43
CA PRO A 76 8.20 1.47 11.99
C PRO A 76 8.98 2.65 11.41
N VAL A 77 9.89 2.36 10.47
CA VAL A 77 10.70 3.36 9.77
C VAL A 77 10.13 3.58 8.37
N ALA A 78 9.80 4.83 8.05
CA ALA A 78 9.36 5.19 6.71
C ALA A 78 10.50 4.96 5.71
N VAL A 79 10.26 4.14 4.69
CA VAL A 79 11.22 3.93 3.58
C VAL A 79 10.89 4.78 2.36
N ARG A 80 9.74 5.46 2.40
CA ARG A 80 9.29 6.46 1.44
C ARG A 80 8.64 7.63 2.19
N HIS A 81 8.60 8.81 1.56
CA HIS A 81 7.96 10.01 2.13
C HIS A 81 6.76 10.52 1.31
N ASP A 82 6.53 9.95 0.12
CA ASP A 82 5.31 10.16 -0.65
C ASP A 82 4.19 9.22 -0.16
N HIS A 83 2.95 9.64 -0.41
CA HIS A 83 1.75 8.96 0.05
C HIS A 83 0.77 8.76 -1.11
N HIS A 84 0.12 7.60 -1.14
CA HIS A 84 -0.75 7.21 -2.26
C HIS A 84 -2.09 6.65 -1.77
N PRO A 85 -3.23 6.97 -2.42
CA PRO A 85 -4.51 6.31 -2.15
C PRO A 85 -4.52 4.90 -2.76
N ILE A 86 -3.94 3.96 -2.02
CA ILE A 86 -3.70 2.58 -2.49
C ILE A 86 -4.96 1.74 -2.33
N ARG A 87 -5.32 1.02 -3.40
CA ARG A 87 -6.41 0.02 -3.41
C ARG A 87 -5.89 -1.40 -3.32
N GLN A 88 -4.79 -1.68 -4.02
CA GLN A 88 -4.17 -3.00 -4.08
C GLN A 88 -2.65 -2.88 -4.12
N VAL A 89 -1.98 -3.94 -3.64
CA VAL A 89 -0.52 -4.02 -3.56
C VAL A 89 -0.06 -5.39 -4.01
N LEU A 90 0.99 -5.42 -4.83
CA LEU A 90 1.77 -6.60 -5.15
C LEU A 90 3.24 -6.31 -4.82
N TRP A 91 3.74 -6.95 -3.76
CA TRP A 91 5.13 -6.82 -3.33
C TRP A 91 6.08 -7.59 -4.24
N ALA A 92 7.25 -7.03 -4.52
CA ALA A 92 8.35 -7.83 -5.03
C ALA A 92 8.84 -8.79 -3.93
N PRO A 93 9.07 -10.09 -4.22
CA PRO A 93 9.47 -11.07 -3.21
C PRO A 93 10.77 -10.76 -2.47
N ASP A 94 11.64 -9.96 -3.07
CA ASP A 94 12.91 -9.52 -2.49
C ASP A 94 12.77 -8.26 -1.61
N GLY A 95 11.56 -7.70 -1.48
CA GLY A 95 11.31 -6.48 -0.73
C GLY A 95 11.86 -5.21 -1.36
N SER A 96 12.30 -5.24 -2.63
CA SER A 96 12.84 -4.07 -3.35
C SER A 96 11.79 -2.99 -3.62
N GLY A 97 10.50 -3.33 -3.54
CA GLY A 97 9.39 -2.41 -3.71
C GLY A 97 8.05 -3.13 -3.88
N ALA A 98 7.05 -2.38 -4.32
CA ALA A 98 5.72 -2.90 -4.64
C ALA A 98 5.12 -2.24 -5.88
N VAL A 99 4.38 -3.01 -6.66
CA VAL A 99 3.38 -2.47 -7.58
C VAL A 99 2.14 -2.12 -6.76
N VAL A 100 1.61 -0.92 -6.95
CA VAL A 100 0.40 -0.46 -6.27
C VAL A 100 -0.63 0.01 -7.30
N GLU A 101 -1.88 -0.31 -7.05
CA GLU A 101 -3.01 0.29 -7.74
C GLU A 101 -3.44 1.54 -6.97
N VAL A 102 -3.40 2.70 -7.62
CA VAL A 102 -3.72 3.99 -7.04
C VAL A 102 -4.98 4.55 -7.68
N GLU A 103 -5.91 5.01 -6.85
CA GLU A 103 -7.12 5.67 -7.34
C GLU A 103 -6.81 7.02 -7.98
N THR A 104 -7.39 7.30 -9.15
CA THR A 104 -7.23 8.60 -9.81
C THR A 104 -8.40 9.50 -9.44
N ALA A 105 -8.09 10.64 -8.82
CA ALA A 105 -9.09 11.63 -8.45
C ALA A 105 -9.88 12.11 -9.68
N GLY A 106 -11.21 12.05 -9.60
CA GLY A 106 -12.11 12.54 -10.66
C GLY A 106 -12.53 11.50 -11.70
N SER A 107 -12.23 10.20 -11.50
CA SER A 107 -12.75 9.15 -12.39
C SER A 107 -14.27 9.07 -12.26
N ALA A 108 -15.00 9.28 -13.36
CA ALA A 108 -16.45 9.13 -13.35
C ALA A 108 -16.83 7.63 -13.31
N PRO A 109 -18.04 7.26 -12.84
CA PRO A 109 -18.53 5.90 -13.00
C PRO A 109 -18.47 5.47 -14.47
N GLY A 110 -17.63 4.48 -14.79
CA GLY A 110 -17.42 3.96 -16.15
C GLY A 110 -16.12 4.40 -16.83
N ASP A 111 -15.32 5.29 -16.24
CA ASP A 111 -13.95 5.56 -16.72
C ASP A 111 -13.04 4.36 -16.43
N HIS A 112 -12.35 3.88 -17.47
CA HIS A 112 -11.42 2.77 -17.35
C HIS A 112 -10.09 3.04 -18.07
N PRO A 113 -8.94 2.82 -17.39
CA PRO A 113 -8.85 2.42 -15.99
C PRO A 113 -9.13 3.64 -15.06
N ALA A 114 -9.99 3.45 -14.06
CA ALA A 114 -10.21 4.42 -12.97
C ALA A 114 -8.99 4.54 -12.01
N SER A 115 -7.92 3.81 -12.30
CA SER A 115 -6.74 3.65 -11.46
C SER A 115 -5.46 3.67 -12.29
N ARG A 116 -4.35 4.06 -11.65
CA ARG A 116 -3.00 3.98 -12.20
C ARG A 116 -2.21 2.92 -11.48
N LEU A 117 -1.30 2.26 -12.19
CA LEU A 117 -0.35 1.34 -11.60
C LEU A 117 0.97 2.09 -11.37
N LEU A 118 1.46 2.09 -10.14
CA LEU A 118 2.77 2.64 -9.81
C LEU A 118 3.68 1.54 -9.29
N TRP A 119 4.95 1.57 -9.68
CA TRP A 119 6.01 0.88 -8.99
C TRP A 119 6.63 1.82 -7.93
N LEU A 120 6.51 1.43 -6.67
CA LEU A 120 7.08 2.12 -5.52
C LEU A 120 8.32 1.39 -5.05
N ARG A 121 9.50 1.99 -5.24
CA ARG A 121 10.76 1.44 -4.77
C ARG A 121 10.89 1.61 -3.25
N ALA A 122 11.36 0.59 -2.57
CA ALA A 122 11.63 0.63 -1.13
C ALA A 122 12.92 1.40 -0.77
N ASP A 123 13.69 1.86 -1.77
CA ASP A 123 14.90 2.67 -1.61
C ASP A 123 14.62 4.18 -1.51
N GLY A 124 13.34 4.59 -1.47
CA GLY A 124 12.94 5.99 -1.47
C GLY A 124 13.04 6.68 -2.84
N GLY A 125 13.45 5.97 -3.90
CA GLY A 125 13.50 6.49 -5.25
C GLY A 125 12.13 6.92 -5.80
N ALA A 126 12.13 7.68 -6.89
CA ALA A 126 10.91 8.17 -7.50
C ALA A 126 9.91 7.03 -7.82
N ALA A 127 8.62 7.29 -7.59
CA ALA A 127 7.57 6.40 -8.04
C ALA A 127 7.59 6.34 -9.58
N VAL A 128 7.49 5.13 -10.12
CA VAL A 128 7.50 4.91 -11.57
C VAL A 128 6.10 4.52 -12.01
N GLU A 129 5.47 5.32 -12.86
CA GLU A 129 4.19 4.93 -13.46
C GLU A 129 4.39 3.77 -14.43
N LEU A 130 3.61 2.72 -14.24
CA LEU A 130 3.63 1.54 -15.10
C LEU A 130 2.55 1.71 -16.18
N PRO A 131 2.85 1.33 -17.43
CA PRO A 131 1.84 1.32 -18.46
C PRO A 131 0.73 0.34 -18.08
N ALA A 132 -0.49 0.85 -17.89
CA ALA A 132 -1.68 0.04 -17.71
C ALA A 132 -2.44 -0.04 -19.03
N GLN A 133 -2.74 -1.25 -19.49
CA GLN A 133 -3.75 -1.48 -20.52
C GLN A 133 -4.89 -2.27 -19.90
N GLY A 134 -6.06 -1.63 -19.78
CA GLY A 134 -7.29 -2.29 -19.35
C GLY A 134 -8.07 -2.80 -20.56
N TYR A 135 -8.88 -3.84 -20.34
CA TYR A 135 -9.90 -4.23 -21.31
C TYR A 135 -11.02 -3.19 -21.30
N ALA A 136 -11.21 -2.48 -22.43
CA ALA A 136 -12.41 -1.69 -22.68
C ALA A 136 -13.45 -2.61 -23.33
N PRO A 137 -14.60 -2.92 -22.68
CA PRO A 137 -15.66 -3.65 -23.36
C PRO A 137 -16.16 -2.84 -24.56
N GLY A 138 -15.77 -3.27 -25.77
CA GLY A 138 -16.09 -2.60 -27.05
C GLY A 138 -14.94 -1.79 -27.66
N GLY A 139 -13.77 -1.68 -27.01
CA GLY A 139 -12.60 -1.03 -27.58
C GLY A 139 -11.73 -2.01 -28.37
N THR A 140 -11.42 -1.70 -29.63
CA THR A 140 -10.41 -2.43 -30.40
C THR A 140 -9.08 -2.41 -29.65
N ILE A 141 -8.52 -3.59 -29.37
CA ILE A 141 -7.18 -3.72 -28.79
C ILE A 141 -6.18 -3.03 -29.72
N GLN A 142 -5.65 -1.88 -29.31
CA GLN A 142 -4.51 -1.26 -29.98
C GLN A 142 -3.23 -1.74 -29.29
N TRP A 143 -2.53 -2.64 -29.97
CA TRP A 143 -1.17 -3.00 -29.60
C TRP A 143 -0.28 -1.78 -29.79
N ALA A 144 0.38 -1.32 -28.74
CA ALA A 144 1.45 -0.35 -28.87
C ALA A 144 2.58 -1.01 -29.67
N SER A 145 2.72 -0.63 -30.94
CA SER A 145 3.91 -0.95 -31.70
C SER A 145 5.07 -0.23 -31.04
N SER A 146 6.03 -0.98 -30.51
CA SER A 146 7.32 -0.44 -30.13
C SER A 146 7.96 0.20 -31.36
N SER A 147 8.16 1.52 -31.30
CA SER A 147 9.00 2.22 -32.28
C SER A 147 10.45 1.94 -31.91
N SER A 148 11.04 0.91 -32.51
CA SER A 148 12.49 0.78 -32.56
C SER A 148 13.06 1.87 -33.47
N THR A 149 14.18 2.45 -33.02
CA THR A 149 14.92 3.61 -33.52
C THR A 149 15.33 3.50 -34.98
#